data_AF-A0A8T3RDM7-F1
#
_entry.id   AF-A0A8T3RDM7-F1
#
_cell.length_a   1.000
_cell.length_b   1.000
_cell.length_c   1.000
_cell.angle_alpha   90.00
_cell.angle_beta   90.00
_cell.angle_gamma   90.00
#
_symmetry.space_group_name_H-M   'P 1'
#
loop_
_entity.id
_entity.type
_entity.pdbx_description
1 polymer ?
#
loop_
_entity_poly.entity_id
_entity_poly.type
_entity_poly.pdbx_seq_one_letter_code
_entity_poly.pdbx_strand_id
1 'polypeptide(L)'
;MSREFNLAVVGATGAVGEAMLSILAERRFPVKNIYALASRRSAGSTVRFNGESLVVRDLDAFDFSGVEIGLFSPGATVSEIFAPRATAAGCVVIDNTSRFRYETDVPLVVPEVNPHAVSGFKNRGIIANPNCSTIQMVVALKPIYDAAGIERINVCTYQSVSGTGRKAIDELAIQSKAMIDGDPVRAQVYPKQIAFNVLPHIDDFQANGYTKEEMKMVWETRKILEDESLLVNPTAVRVPVYYGHSEAIHVETKRKLTAPEARVLLRAAAGVTVLDEPSP
;
A
#
# COMPACT_ATOMS: atom_id res chain seq x y z
N MET A 1 -30.38 -7.46 10.28
CA MET A 1 -29.51 -7.66 9.11
C MET A 1 -28.41 -6.61 9.17
N SER A 2 -27.15 -6.99 8.94
CA SER A 2 -26.05 -6.03 8.81
C SER A 2 -26.32 -5.11 7.62
N ARG A 3 -26.00 -3.81 7.75
CA ARG A 3 -26.09 -2.86 6.64
C ARG A 3 -25.20 -3.33 5.48
N GLU A 4 -25.75 -3.36 4.28
CA GLU A 4 -25.01 -3.65 3.05
C GLU A 4 -24.64 -2.35 2.33
N PHE A 5 -23.55 -2.37 1.56
CA PHE A 5 -22.99 -1.20 0.89
C PHE A 5 -22.92 -1.35 -0.62
N ASN A 6 -23.12 -0.25 -1.35
CA ASN A 6 -22.76 -0.16 -2.77
C ASN A 6 -21.28 0.25 -2.92
N LEU A 7 -20.46 -0.61 -3.53
CA LEU A 7 -19.02 -0.44 -3.66
C LEU A 7 -18.56 -0.24 -5.10
N ALA A 8 -17.54 0.59 -5.31
CA ALA A 8 -16.77 0.62 -6.54
C ALA A 8 -15.31 0.26 -6.28
N VAL A 9 -14.72 -0.58 -7.13
CA VAL A 9 -13.28 -0.86 -7.14
C VAL A 9 -12.69 -0.26 -8.42
N VAL A 10 -11.92 0.81 -8.27
CA VAL A 10 -11.30 1.55 -9.39
C VAL A 10 -9.88 1.09 -9.59
N GLY A 11 -9.55 0.65 -10.81
CA GLY A 11 -8.32 -0.10 -11.08
C GLY A 11 -8.48 -1.60 -10.84
N ALA A 12 -9.71 -2.13 -11.00
CA ALA A 12 -10.07 -3.50 -10.64
C ALA A 12 -9.26 -4.60 -11.35
N THR A 13 -8.70 -4.31 -12.53
CA THR A 13 -7.88 -5.27 -13.33
C THR A 13 -6.40 -5.23 -12.98
N GLY A 14 -5.98 -4.35 -12.06
CA GLY A 14 -4.61 -4.31 -11.57
C GLY A 14 -4.41 -5.32 -10.43
N ALA A 15 -3.14 -5.65 -10.13
CA ALA A 15 -2.81 -6.60 -9.06
C ALA A 15 -3.42 -6.22 -7.70
N VAL A 16 -3.46 -4.92 -7.36
CA VAL A 16 -4.10 -4.43 -6.13
C VAL A 16 -5.63 -4.50 -6.21
N GLY A 17 -6.23 -4.17 -7.36
CA GLY A 17 -7.69 -4.23 -7.53
C GLY A 17 -8.23 -5.66 -7.43
N GLU A 18 -7.52 -6.63 -8.02
CA GLU A 18 -7.82 -8.06 -7.86
C GLU A 18 -7.70 -8.50 -6.40
N ALA A 19 -6.65 -8.05 -5.70
CA ALA A 19 -6.48 -8.33 -4.28
C ALA A 19 -7.59 -7.72 -3.42
N MET A 20 -8.02 -6.48 -3.69
CA MET A 20 -9.15 -5.83 -3.01
C MET A 20 -10.43 -6.67 -3.15
N LEU A 21 -10.76 -7.11 -4.38
CA LEU A 21 -11.94 -7.96 -4.64
C LEU A 21 -11.84 -9.31 -3.90
N SER A 22 -10.67 -9.93 -3.93
CA SER A 22 -10.42 -11.20 -3.22
C SER A 22 -10.60 -11.05 -1.72
N ILE A 23 -10.02 -10.02 -1.11
CA ILE A 23 -10.09 -9.78 0.35
C ILE A 23 -11.53 -9.41 0.76
N LEU A 24 -12.25 -8.61 -0.03
CA LEU A 24 -13.66 -8.32 0.24
C LEU A 24 -14.50 -9.61 0.28
N ALA A 25 -14.26 -10.55 -0.64
CA ALA A 25 -14.95 -11.83 -0.68
C ALA A 25 -14.55 -12.74 0.50
N GLU A 26 -13.25 -12.87 0.78
CA GLU A 26 -12.72 -13.67 1.89
C GLU A 26 -13.28 -13.20 3.24
N ARG A 27 -13.32 -11.89 3.45
CA ARG A 27 -13.85 -11.27 4.67
C ARG A 27 -15.38 -11.21 4.71
N ARG A 28 -16.06 -11.68 3.66
CA ARG A 28 -17.53 -11.63 3.51
C ARG A 28 -18.06 -10.22 3.79
N PHE A 29 -17.41 -9.21 3.22
CA PHE A 29 -17.82 -7.83 3.42
C PHE A 29 -19.28 -7.65 2.96
N PRO A 30 -20.14 -6.92 3.70
CA PRO A 30 -21.55 -6.81 3.39
C PRO A 30 -21.78 -5.91 2.16
N VAL A 31 -21.76 -6.50 0.98
CA VAL A 31 -21.90 -5.84 -0.32
C VAL A 31 -23.32 -6.03 -0.85
N LYS A 32 -23.99 -4.93 -1.18
CA LYS A 32 -25.25 -4.94 -1.93
C LYS A 32 -25.01 -4.98 -3.43
N ASN A 33 -24.17 -4.07 -3.92
CA ASN A 33 -23.71 -4.01 -5.31
C ASN A 33 -22.22 -3.73 -5.34
N ILE A 34 -21.49 -4.34 -6.28
CA ILE A 34 -20.08 -4.06 -6.50
C ILE A 34 -19.80 -3.76 -7.98
N TYR A 35 -19.08 -2.68 -8.23
CA TYR A 35 -18.74 -2.20 -9.56
C TYR A 35 -17.23 -2.30 -9.77
N ALA A 36 -16.81 -3.18 -10.68
CA ALA A 36 -15.41 -3.25 -11.11
C ALA A 36 -15.17 -2.22 -12.22
N LEU A 37 -14.29 -1.25 -11.98
CA LEU A 37 -14.03 -0.12 -12.87
C LEU A 37 -12.55 -0.10 -13.29
N ALA A 38 -12.30 0.15 -14.56
CA ALA A 38 -10.96 0.32 -15.10
C ALA A 38 -10.96 1.26 -16.32
N SER A 39 -9.80 1.50 -16.91
CA SER A 39 -9.68 2.27 -18.15
C SER A 39 -10.53 1.67 -19.27
N ARG A 40 -10.93 2.48 -20.25
CA ARG A 40 -11.63 2.04 -21.46
C ARG A 40 -11.00 0.84 -22.18
N ARG A 41 -9.66 0.70 -22.14
CA ARG A 41 -8.95 -0.47 -22.71
C ARG A 41 -9.33 -1.80 -22.05
N SER A 42 -9.64 -1.76 -20.76
CA SER A 42 -10.01 -2.94 -19.97
C SER A 42 -11.52 -3.13 -19.85
N ALA A 43 -12.34 -2.17 -20.32
CA ALA A 43 -13.79 -2.30 -20.26
C ALA A 43 -14.27 -3.49 -21.08
N GLY A 44 -15.20 -4.27 -20.53
CA GLY A 44 -15.70 -5.51 -21.12
C GLY A 44 -14.91 -6.77 -20.75
N SER A 45 -13.71 -6.65 -20.16
CA SER A 45 -13.04 -7.80 -19.55
C SER A 45 -13.77 -8.24 -18.28
N THR A 46 -13.36 -9.35 -17.69
CA THR A 46 -13.94 -9.86 -16.44
C THR A 46 -12.91 -9.97 -15.33
N VAL A 47 -13.38 -9.76 -14.09
CA VAL A 47 -12.65 -10.05 -12.84
C VAL A 47 -13.52 -10.93 -11.96
N ARG A 48 -12.94 -11.65 -10.99
CA ARG A 48 -13.71 -12.53 -10.10
C ARG A 48 -14.05 -11.86 -8.78
N PHE A 49 -15.26 -12.10 -8.30
CA PHE A 49 -15.70 -11.73 -6.96
C PHE A 49 -16.70 -12.77 -6.45
N ASN A 50 -16.45 -13.32 -5.26
CA ASN A 50 -17.35 -14.30 -4.62
C ASN A 50 -17.77 -15.49 -5.51
N GLY A 51 -16.84 -16.03 -6.30
CA GLY A 51 -17.10 -17.13 -7.24
C GLY A 51 -17.76 -16.72 -8.57
N GLU A 52 -18.21 -15.47 -8.69
CA GLU A 52 -18.85 -14.94 -9.88
C GLU A 52 -17.90 -14.08 -10.73
N SER A 53 -18.24 -13.91 -12.01
CA SER A 53 -17.51 -13.02 -12.94
C SER A 53 -18.19 -11.66 -13.01
N LEU A 54 -17.47 -10.61 -12.64
CA LEU A 54 -17.89 -9.22 -12.78
C LEU A 54 -17.37 -8.66 -14.10
N VAL A 55 -18.26 -8.07 -14.90
CA VAL A 55 -17.86 -7.31 -16.10
C VAL A 55 -17.27 -5.98 -15.68
N VAL A 56 -16.06 -5.71 -16.15
CA VAL A 56 -15.35 -4.44 -15.91
C VAL A 56 -16.00 -3.34 -16.74
N ARG A 57 -16.38 -2.24 -16.08
CA ARG A 57 -17.00 -1.08 -16.72
C ARG A 57 -15.97 0.01 -16.97
N ASP A 58 -16.25 0.85 -17.96
CA ASP A 58 -15.43 2.00 -18.30
C ASP A 58 -15.54 3.07 -17.20
N LEU A 59 -14.42 3.38 -16.56
CA LEU A 59 -14.32 4.38 -15.50
C LEU A 59 -14.73 5.79 -16.00
N ASP A 60 -14.38 6.14 -17.23
CA ASP A 60 -14.63 7.48 -17.78
C ASP A 60 -16.15 7.76 -17.87
N ALA A 61 -16.93 6.74 -18.26
CA ALA A 61 -18.37 6.81 -18.45
C ALA A 61 -19.19 6.45 -17.19
N PHE A 62 -18.54 6.05 -16.10
CA PHE A 62 -19.23 5.53 -14.92
C PHE A 62 -19.88 6.62 -14.06
N ASP A 63 -21.15 6.46 -13.71
CA ASP A 63 -21.85 7.32 -12.75
C ASP A 63 -21.66 6.78 -11.33
N PHE A 64 -21.06 7.59 -10.46
CA PHE A 64 -20.82 7.25 -9.06
C PHE A 64 -22.06 7.47 -8.16
N SER A 65 -23.16 7.98 -8.70
CA SER A 65 -24.40 8.20 -7.97
C SER A 65 -24.88 6.91 -7.30
N GLY A 66 -25.08 6.96 -5.98
CA GLY A 66 -25.52 5.82 -5.18
C GLY A 66 -24.41 4.83 -4.80
N VAL A 67 -23.15 5.05 -5.21
CA VAL A 67 -21.98 4.36 -4.66
C VAL A 67 -21.63 5.00 -3.32
N GLU A 68 -21.51 4.17 -2.28
CA GLU A 68 -21.23 4.66 -0.92
C GLU A 68 -19.73 4.65 -0.62
N ILE A 69 -19.00 3.65 -1.10
CA ILE A 69 -17.55 3.50 -0.87
C ILE A 69 -16.83 3.16 -2.17
N GLY A 70 -15.73 3.86 -2.45
CA GLY A 70 -14.86 3.63 -3.58
C GLY A 70 -13.46 3.21 -3.13
N LEU A 71 -13.00 2.02 -3.51
CA LEU A 71 -11.63 1.57 -3.30
C LEU A 71 -10.81 1.86 -4.56
N PHE A 72 -9.86 2.78 -4.46
CA PHE A 72 -9.13 3.30 -5.61
C PHE A 72 -7.69 2.79 -5.61
N SER A 73 -7.28 2.16 -6.70
CA SER A 73 -5.88 1.90 -7.02
C SER A 73 -5.54 2.06 -8.53
N PRO A 74 -6.03 3.11 -9.23
CA PRO A 74 -5.77 3.27 -10.67
C PRO A 74 -4.45 3.98 -11.01
N GLY A 75 -3.74 4.53 -10.00
CA GLY A 75 -2.58 5.40 -10.17
C GLY A 75 -2.92 6.88 -9.94
N ALA A 76 -1.93 7.67 -9.50
CA ALA A 76 -2.13 9.01 -8.94
C ALA A 76 -2.82 9.99 -9.90
N THR A 77 -2.45 10.01 -11.18
CA THR A 77 -3.06 10.89 -12.20
C THR A 77 -4.54 10.57 -12.44
N VAL A 78 -4.91 9.28 -12.36
CA VAL A 78 -6.31 8.88 -12.50
C VAL A 78 -7.08 9.25 -11.23
N SER A 79 -6.52 8.98 -10.06
CA SER A 79 -7.16 9.36 -8.79
C SER A 79 -7.36 10.87 -8.65
N GLU A 80 -6.46 11.70 -9.18
CA GLU A 80 -6.62 13.16 -9.22
C GLU A 80 -7.91 13.62 -9.91
N ILE A 81 -8.34 12.91 -10.96
CA ILE A 81 -9.54 13.23 -11.73
C ILE A 81 -10.77 12.57 -11.10
N PHE A 82 -10.69 11.27 -10.79
CA PHE A 82 -11.86 10.47 -10.47
C PHE A 82 -12.24 10.46 -9.00
N ALA A 83 -11.29 10.67 -8.07
CA ALA A 83 -11.63 10.73 -6.66
C ALA A 83 -12.52 11.95 -6.35
N PRO A 84 -12.21 13.18 -6.80
CA PRO A 84 -13.12 14.32 -6.63
C PRO A 84 -14.50 14.08 -7.26
N ARG A 85 -14.56 13.50 -8.47
CA ARG A 85 -15.83 13.16 -9.15
C ARG A 85 -16.67 12.18 -8.34
N ALA A 86 -16.06 11.14 -7.78
CA ALA A 86 -16.76 10.18 -6.92
C ALA A 86 -17.27 10.85 -5.63
N THR A 87 -16.42 11.65 -4.97
CA THR A 87 -16.82 12.36 -3.73
C THR A 87 -17.94 13.37 -3.95
N ALA A 88 -17.96 14.05 -5.10
CA ALA A 88 -19.05 14.95 -5.48
C ALA A 88 -20.40 14.23 -5.66
N ALA A 89 -20.37 12.93 -5.97
CA ALA A 89 -21.56 12.07 -6.04
C ALA A 89 -21.95 11.43 -4.69
N GLY A 90 -21.26 11.77 -3.59
CA GLY A 90 -21.51 11.26 -2.25
C GLY A 90 -20.74 9.98 -1.87
N CYS A 91 -19.83 9.51 -2.72
CA CYS A 91 -19.00 8.34 -2.45
C CYS A 91 -17.83 8.69 -1.52
N VAL A 92 -17.59 7.87 -0.49
CA VAL A 92 -16.36 7.96 0.31
C VAL A 92 -15.24 7.20 -0.39
N VAL A 93 -14.19 7.90 -0.79
CA VAL A 93 -13.06 7.32 -1.53
C VAL A 93 -11.94 6.92 -0.56
N ILE A 94 -11.49 5.68 -0.65
CA ILE A 94 -10.27 5.17 -0.02
C ILE A 94 -9.22 5.00 -1.12
N ASP A 95 -8.25 5.92 -1.17
CA ASP A 95 -7.31 6.04 -2.28
C ASP A 95 -5.94 5.44 -1.98
N ASN A 96 -5.62 4.31 -2.62
CA ASN A 96 -4.31 3.66 -2.62
C ASN A 96 -3.38 4.22 -3.69
N THR A 97 -3.30 5.55 -3.78
CA THR A 97 -2.29 6.23 -4.57
C THR A 97 -1.54 7.23 -3.71
N SER A 98 -0.45 7.78 -4.25
CA SER A 98 0.29 8.83 -3.58
C SER A 98 -0.38 10.21 -3.69
N ARG A 99 -1.47 10.36 -4.46
CA ARG A 99 -1.98 11.68 -4.82
C ARG A 99 -2.37 12.49 -3.60
N PHE A 100 -3.21 11.95 -2.72
CA PHE A 100 -3.78 12.74 -1.61
C PHE A 100 -3.05 12.60 -0.27
N ARG A 101 -1.97 11.81 -0.21
CA ARG A 101 -1.32 11.45 1.07
C ARG A 101 -0.81 12.64 1.87
N TYR A 102 -0.36 13.69 1.20
CA TYR A 102 0.28 14.85 1.83
C TYR A 102 -0.64 16.07 1.95
N GLU A 103 -1.89 15.95 1.51
CA GLU A 103 -2.86 17.04 1.63
C GLU A 103 -3.35 17.11 3.08
N THR A 104 -3.34 18.32 3.66
CA THR A 104 -3.60 18.53 5.10
C THR A 104 -5.04 18.26 5.50
N ASP A 105 -5.97 18.37 4.56
CA ASP A 105 -7.40 18.14 4.74
C ASP A 105 -7.83 16.69 4.41
N VAL A 106 -6.90 15.84 3.96
CA VAL A 106 -7.13 14.41 3.70
C VAL A 106 -6.40 13.56 4.75
N PRO A 107 -7.11 12.71 5.53
CA PRO A 107 -6.47 11.84 6.49
C PRO A 107 -5.68 10.71 5.82
N LEU A 108 -4.51 10.40 6.37
CA LEU A 108 -3.67 9.27 5.99
C LEU A 108 -3.77 8.21 7.08
N VAL A 109 -4.41 7.08 6.79
CA VAL A 109 -4.93 6.19 7.86
C VAL A 109 -4.33 4.79 7.76
N VAL A 110 -3.85 4.30 8.91
CA VAL A 110 -3.59 2.89 9.19
C VAL A 110 -4.50 2.48 10.35
N PRO A 111 -5.47 1.57 10.15
CA PRO A 111 -6.48 1.24 11.16
C PRO A 111 -5.93 0.85 12.52
N GLU A 112 -4.79 0.15 12.56
CA GLU A 112 -4.14 -0.33 13.78
C GLU A 112 -3.35 0.77 14.52
N VAL A 113 -3.11 1.92 13.87
CA VAL A 113 -2.21 2.97 14.35
C VAL A 113 -2.94 4.25 14.71
N ASN A 114 -3.73 4.79 13.79
CA ASN A 114 -4.43 6.06 13.94
C ASN A 114 -5.92 5.98 13.49
N PRO A 115 -6.72 5.05 14.04
CA PRO A 115 -8.10 4.85 13.61
C PRO A 115 -8.97 6.11 13.78
N HIS A 116 -8.64 6.98 14.73
CA HIS A 116 -9.36 8.25 14.96
C HIS A 116 -9.27 9.21 13.76
N ALA A 117 -8.17 9.17 13.00
CA ALA A 117 -7.95 10.02 11.84
C ALA A 117 -8.96 9.77 10.72
N VAL A 118 -9.61 8.59 10.69
CA VAL A 118 -10.64 8.25 9.70
C VAL A 118 -11.74 9.31 9.65
N SER A 119 -12.09 9.93 10.80
CA SER A 119 -13.13 10.96 10.89
C SER A 119 -12.88 12.19 10.01
N GLY A 120 -11.62 12.45 9.66
CA GLY A 120 -11.21 13.52 8.74
C GLY A 120 -11.73 13.34 7.31
N PHE A 121 -12.25 12.16 6.95
CA PHE A 121 -12.85 11.92 5.63
C PHE A 121 -13.96 12.92 5.30
N LYS A 122 -14.62 13.49 6.32
CA LYS A 122 -15.71 14.47 6.16
C LYS A 122 -15.30 15.76 5.45
N ASN A 123 -14.02 16.10 5.45
CA ASN A 123 -13.53 17.33 4.82
C ASN A 123 -13.65 17.28 3.30
N ARG A 124 -13.29 16.13 2.71
CA ARG A 124 -13.16 15.96 1.26
C ARG A 124 -13.86 14.74 0.67
N GLY A 125 -14.41 13.87 1.51
CA GLY A 125 -14.89 12.54 1.11
C GLY A 125 -13.76 11.55 0.79
N ILE A 126 -12.49 11.89 1.07
CA ILE A 126 -11.33 11.06 0.71
C ILE A 126 -10.58 10.64 1.98
N ILE A 127 -10.12 9.39 1.98
CA ILE A 127 -9.14 8.83 2.92
C ILE A 127 -7.97 8.33 2.08
N ALA A 128 -6.76 8.77 2.39
CA ALA A 128 -5.57 8.28 1.71
C ALA A 128 -5.05 6.99 2.37
N ASN A 129 -4.74 5.98 1.55
CA ASN A 129 -4.06 4.77 2.01
C ASN A 129 -2.53 4.96 1.87
N PRO A 130 -1.74 4.68 2.92
CA PRO A 130 -0.30 4.94 2.89
C PRO A 130 0.52 4.02 1.98
N ASN A 131 1.81 4.33 1.91
CA ASN A 131 2.83 3.54 1.25
C ASN A 131 2.94 2.16 1.90
N CYS A 132 3.04 1.12 1.06
CA CYS A 132 3.07 -0.27 1.52
C CYS A 132 4.22 -0.58 2.48
N SER A 133 5.41 -0.02 2.23
CA SER A 133 6.56 -0.12 3.15
C SER A 133 6.31 0.62 4.46
N THR A 134 5.68 1.80 4.40
CA THR A 134 5.37 2.54 5.62
C THR A 134 4.34 1.82 6.48
N ILE A 135 3.27 1.27 5.89
CA ILE A 135 2.19 0.57 6.62
C ILE A 135 2.77 -0.56 7.48
N GLN A 136 3.55 -1.48 6.88
CA GLN A 136 4.12 -2.60 7.63
C GLN A 136 5.01 -2.13 8.79
N MET A 137 5.79 -1.07 8.57
CA MET A 137 6.68 -0.51 9.57
C MET A 137 5.88 0.07 10.76
N VAL A 138 4.91 0.94 10.49
CA VAL A 138 4.20 1.64 11.57
C VAL A 138 3.28 0.71 12.36
N VAL A 139 2.70 -0.32 11.75
CA VAL A 139 1.90 -1.33 12.47
C VAL A 139 2.79 -2.08 13.48
N ALA A 140 3.99 -2.50 13.07
CA ALA A 140 4.94 -3.16 13.98
C ALA A 140 5.50 -2.21 15.04
N LEU A 141 5.78 -0.94 14.69
CA LEU A 141 6.41 0.02 15.60
C LEU A 141 5.44 0.69 16.56
N LYS A 142 4.14 0.79 16.25
CA LYS A 142 3.15 1.46 17.11
C LYS A 142 3.14 0.99 18.56
N PRO A 143 3.09 -0.32 18.88
CA PRO A 143 3.10 -0.76 20.28
C PRO A 143 4.40 -0.37 21.02
N ILE A 144 5.54 -0.33 20.33
CA ILE A 144 6.82 0.14 20.89
C ILE A 144 6.78 1.66 21.11
N TYR A 145 6.27 2.39 20.11
CA TYR A 145 6.12 3.84 20.16
C TYR A 145 5.25 4.28 21.34
N ASP A 146 4.12 3.60 21.58
CA ASP A 146 3.25 3.92 22.71
C ASP A 146 3.90 3.64 24.07
N ALA A 147 4.60 2.50 24.17
CA ALA A 147 5.20 2.06 25.42
C ALA A 147 6.46 2.84 25.83
N ALA A 148 7.25 3.31 24.87
CA ALA A 148 8.57 3.90 25.14
C ALA A 148 8.87 5.19 24.39
N GLY A 149 8.06 5.57 23.39
CA GLY A 149 8.40 6.59 22.40
C GLY A 149 9.54 6.14 21.50
N ILE A 150 9.59 6.66 20.28
CA ILE A 150 10.73 6.48 19.35
C ILE A 150 11.28 7.87 19.01
N GLU A 151 12.60 8.00 19.03
CA GLU A 151 13.32 9.22 18.63
C GLU A 151 13.85 9.09 17.19
N ARG A 152 14.42 7.92 16.86
CA ARG A 152 15.00 7.64 15.55
C ARG A 152 14.62 6.26 15.04
N ILE A 153 14.34 6.18 13.74
CA ILE A 153 14.15 4.95 12.97
C ILE A 153 15.22 4.95 11.87
N ASN A 154 16.07 3.92 11.84
CA ASN A 154 16.90 3.61 10.69
C ASN A 154 16.34 2.35 10.03
N VAL A 155 16.04 2.41 8.73
CA VAL A 155 15.39 1.30 8.02
C VAL A 155 16.02 1.05 6.66
N CYS A 156 16.35 -0.21 6.39
CA CYS A 156 16.68 -0.69 5.05
C CYS A 156 15.55 -1.59 4.56
N THR A 157 14.93 -1.25 3.43
CA THR A 157 13.86 -2.05 2.85
C THR A 157 14.40 -3.00 1.79
N TYR A 158 13.75 -4.16 1.70
CA TYR A 158 13.96 -5.20 0.70
C TYR A 158 12.61 -5.41 0.03
N GLN A 159 12.29 -4.52 -0.91
CA GLN A 159 10.98 -4.49 -1.52
C GLN A 159 10.88 -5.48 -2.69
N SER A 160 9.80 -6.26 -2.73
CA SER A 160 9.46 -7.17 -3.83
C SER A 160 9.10 -6.46 -5.12
N VAL A 161 9.18 -7.16 -6.25
CA VAL A 161 8.81 -6.62 -7.57
C VAL A 161 7.31 -6.37 -7.73
N SER A 162 6.45 -7.03 -6.94
CA SER A 162 5.00 -6.80 -6.96
C SER A 162 4.61 -5.35 -6.65
N GLY A 163 5.45 -4.59 -5.93
CA GLY A 163 5.21 -3.17 -5.66
C GLY A 163 5.15 -2.30 -6.93
N THR A 164 5.80 -2.74 -8.01
CA THR A 164 5.78 -2.08 -9.33
C THR A 164 4.63 -2.61 -10.22
N GLY A 165 3.92 -3.64 -9.77
CA GLY A 165 2.78 -4.24 -10.47
C GLY A 165 3.13 -5.42 -11.38
N ARG A 166 2.11 -5.93 -12.09
CA ARG A 166 2.15 -7.21 -12.83
C ARG A 166 3.34 -7.33 -13.80
N LYS A 167 3.63 -6.27 -14.57
CA LYS A 167 4.73 -6.28 -15.54
C LYS A 167 6.10 -6.56 -14.91
N ALA A 168 6.34 -6.07 -13.69
CA ALA A 168 7.60 -6.30 -12.99
C ALA A 168 7.70 -7.73 -12.43
N ILE A 169 6.57 -8.31 -12.05
CA ILE A 169 6.47 -9.73 -11.67
C ILE A 169 6.84 -10.60 -12.87
N ASP A 170 6.25 -10.30 -14.04
CA ASP A 170 6.52 -11.01 -15.29
C ASP A 170 7.99 -10.84 -15.71
N GLU A 171 8.55 -9.62 -15.59
CA GLU A 171 9.96 -9.36 -15.88
C GLU A 171 10.90 -10.19 -15.02
N LEU A 172 10.67 -10.28 -13.70
CA LEU A 172 11.50 -11.11 -12.83
C LEU A 172 11.46 -12.58 -13.27
N ALA A 173 10.29 -13.11 -13.62
CA ALA A 173 10.14 -14.48 -14.09
C ALA A 173 10.88 -14.73 -15.41
N ILE A 174 10.71 -13.82 -16.39
CA ILE A 174 11.36 -13.91 -17.71
C ILE A 174 12.88 -13.83 -17.57
N GLN A 175 13.40 -12.86 -16.80
CA GLN A 175 14.83 -12.69 -16.60
C GLN A 175 15.44 -13.88 -15.83
N SER A 176 14.73 -14.42 -14.83
CA SER A 176 15.21 -15.58 -14.08
C SER A 176 15.33 -16.81 -14.97
N LYS A 177 14.34 -17.06 -15.83
CA LYS A 177 14.41 -18.15 -16.81
C LYS A 177 15.57 -17.97 -17.77
N ALA A 178 15.72 -16.78 -18.37
CA ALA A 178 16.81 -16.50 -19.30
C ALA A 178 18.19 -16.73 -18.67
N MET A 179 18.39 -16.29 -17.42
CA MET A 179 19.65 -16.51 -16.69
C MET A 179 19.96 -17.99 -16.44
N ILE A 180 18.94 -18.79 -16.12
CA ILE A 180 19.09 -20.24 -15.91
C ILE A 180 19.42 -20.94 -17.23
N ASP A 181 18.80 -20.51 -18.32
CA ASP A 181 18.97 -21.10 -19.65
C ASP A 181 20.27 -20.62 -20.35
N GLY A 182 20.97 -19.63 -19.79
CA GLY A 182 22.18 -19.03 -20.39
C GLY A 182 21.87 -18.02 -21.50
N ASP A 183 20.63 -17.57 -21.59
CA ASP A 183 20.15 -16.61 -22.59
C ASP A 183 20.43 -15.14 -22.19
N PRO A 184 20.53 -14.22 -23.16
CA PRO A 184 20.69 -12.79 -22.87
C PRO A 184 19.51 -12.20 -22.09
N VAL A 185 19.80 -11.52 -20.98
CA VAL A 185 18.81 -10.82 -20.16
C VAL A 185 18.47 -9.45 -20.76
N ARG A 186 17.17 -9.12 -20.77
CA ARG A 186 16.67 -7.78 -21.16
C ARG A 186 15.86 -7.17 -20.02
N ALA A 187 16.22 -5.94 -19.63
CA ALA A 187 15.47 -5.14 -18.68
C ALA A 187 14.50 -4.21 -19.42
N GLN A 188 13.23 -4.16 -19.00
CA GLN A 188 12.18 -3.38 -19.67
C GLN A 188 11.46 -2.43 -18.71
N VAL A 189 11.08 -2.93 -17.54
CA VAL A 189 10.41 -2.22 -16.46
C VAL A 189 11.43 -1.56 -15.56
N TYR A 190 12.48 -2.29 -15.18
CA TYR A 190 13.58 -1.73 -14.39
C TYR A 190 14.71 -1.24 -15.29
N PRO A 191 15.48 -0.23 -14.85
CA PRO A 191 16.61 0.29 -15.63
C PRO A 191 17.78 -0.70 -15.73
N LYS A 192 17.78 -1.74 -14.89
CA LYS A 192 18.82 -2.77 -14.77
C LYS A 192 18.15 -4.12 -14.50
N GLN A 193 18.88 -5.20 -14.77
CA GLN A 193 18.47 -6.56 -14.44
C GLN A 193 18.09 -6.67 -12.97
N ILE A 194 16.92 -7.24 -12.69
CA ILE A 194 16.46 -7.51 -11.32
C ILE A 194 16.70 -8.97 -10.93
N ALA A 195 16.60 -9.93 -11.85
CA ALA A 195 16.84 -11.33 -11.53
C ALA A 195 18.26 -11.53 -10.99
N PHE A 196 18.36 -12.19 -9.83
CA PHE A 196 19.62 -12.42 -9.11
C PHE A 196 20.42 -11.14 -8.80
N ASN A 197 19.76 -9.99 -8.68
CA ASN A 197 20.39 -8.70 -8.42
C ASN A 197 19.56 -7.85 -7.45
N VAL A 198 20.16 -6.79 -6.88
CA VAL A 198 19.47 -5.82 -6.03
C VAL A 198 19.64 -4.40 -6.58
N LEU A 199 18.58 -3.59 -6.56
CA LEU A 199 18.58 -2.24 -7.10
C LEU A 199 18.32 -1.22 -5.98
N PRO A 200 19.32 -0.42 -5.56
CA PRO A 200 19.16 0.61 -4.53
C PRO A 200 18.56 1.90 -5.12
N HIS A 201 17.42 1.76 -5.81
CA HIS A 201 16.71 2.85 -6.46
C HIS A 201 15.25 2.44 -6.67
N ILE A 202 14.34 3.11 -5.97
CA ILE A 202 12.90 2.94 -6.12
C ILE A 202 12.25 4.31 -6.21
N ASP A 203 11.47 4.55 -7.26
CA ASP A 203 10.85 5.86 -7.54
C ASP A 203 11.90 6.94 -7.83
N ASP A 204 11.47 8.17 -8.15
CA ASP A 204 12.36 9.22 -8.66
C ASP A 204 13.25 9.84 -7.58
N PHE A 205 14.50 10.15 -7.93
CA PHE A 205 15.40 10.96 -7.07
C PHE A 205 14.81 12.36 -6.79
N GLN A 206 15.00 12.81 -5.56
CA GLN A 206 14.61 14.13 -5.06
C GLN A 206 15.84 15.03 -4.94
N ALA A 207 15.63 16.34 -4.81
CA ALA A 207 16.71 17.32 -4.74
C ALA A 207 17.66 17.14 -3.53
N ASN A 208 17.21 16.45 -2.48
CA ASN A 208 18.00 16.15 -1.28
C ASN A 208 18.85 14.87 -1.41
N GLY A 209 18.84 14.21 -2.57
CA GLY A 209 19.61 12.99 -2.84
C GLY A 209 18.92 11.67 -2.47
N TYR A 210 17.80 11.72 -1.74
CA TYR A 210 16.96 10.55 -1.50
C TYR A 210 16.03 10.28 -2.69
N THR A 211 15.53 9.07 -2.81
CA THR A 211 14.43 8.73 -3.69
C THR A 211 13.07 9.13 -3.08
N LYS A 212 12.05 9.26 -3.92
CA LYS A 212 10.69 9.53 -3.45
C LYS A 212 10.14 8.40 -2.59
N GLU A 213 10.53 7.15 -2.84
CA GLU A 213 10.12 6.02 -2.00
C GLU A 213 10.68 6.12 -0.58
N GLU A 214 11.95 6.52 -0.44
CA GLU A 214 12.57 6.81 0.85
C GLU A 214 11.85 7.96 1.56
N MET A 215 11.60 9.06 0.84
CA MET A 215 10.93 10.21 1.43
C MET A 215 9.47 9.94 1.83
N LYS A 216 8.75 9.05 1.12
CA LYS A 216 7.42 8.57 1.56
C LYS A 216 7.49 8.02 2.97
N MET A 217 8.49 7.18 3.28
CA MET A 217 8.63 6.61 4.64
C MET A 217 8.85 7.71 5.68
N VAL A 218 9.58 8.78 5.36
CA VAL A 218 9.76 9.91 6.28
C VAL A 218 8.45 10.66 6.51
N TRP A 219 7.83 11.16 5.43
CA TRP A 219 6.66 12.02 5.52
C TRP A 219 5.43 11.29 6.05
N GLU A 220 5.20 10.06 5.58
CA GLU A 220 4.02 9.30 5.93
C GLU A 220 4.10 8.77 7.36
N THR A 221 5.27 8.32 7.84
CA THR A 221 5.43 7.92 9.24
C THR A 221 5.13 9.07 10.20
N ARG A 222 5.62 10.28 9.93
CA ARG A 222 5.34 11.47 10.75
C ARG A 222 3.86 11.81 10.77
N LYS A 223 3.21 11.82 9.61
CA LYS A 223 1.77 12.11 9.50
C LYS A 223 0.90 11.04 10.18
N ILE A 224 1.25 9.76 10.07
CA ILE A 224 0.48 8.65 10.64
C ILE A 224 0.64 8.59 12.17
N LEU A 225 1.86 8.78 12.68
CA LEU A 225 2.15 8.78 14.12
C LEU A 225 1.89 10.14 14.80
N GLU A 226 1.54 11.16 14.02
CA GLU A 226 1.28 12.52 14.48
C GLU A 226 2.48 13.11 15.27
N ASP A 227 3.71 12.79 14.83
CA ASP A 227 4.96 13.21 15.45
C ASP A 227 5.95 13.72 14.40
N GLU A 228 6.00 15.06 14.23
CA GLU A 228 6.95 15.74 13.34
C GLU A 228 8.40 15.70 13.82
N SER A 229 8.63 15.43 15.11
CA SER A 229 9.98 15.36 15.70
C SER A 229 10.69 14.05 15.38
N LEU A 230 9.95 13.03 14.94
CA LEU A 230 10.48 11.69 14.66
C LEU A 230 11.49 11.72 13.50
N LEU A 231 12.70 11.21 13.77
CA LEU A 231 13.75 11.11 12.78
C LEU A 231 13.66 9.76 12.06
N VAL A 232 13.52 9.78 10.73
CA VAL A 232 13.44 8.57 9.91
C VAL A 232 14.56 8.64 8.88
N ASN A 233 15.40 7.62 8.83
CA ASN A 233 16.47 7.45 7.86
C ASN A 233 16.26 6.16 7.07
N PRO A 234 15.56 6.23 5.93
CA PRO A 234 15.24 5.08 5.10
C PRO A 234 16.23 4.88 3.94
N THR A 235 16.44 3.62 3.58
CA THR A 235 17.08 3.20 2.34
C THR A 235 16.19 2.22 1.61
N ALA A 236 15.84 2.52 0.35
CA ALA A 236 14.91 1.72 -0.43
C ALA A 236 15.63 0.85 -1.48
N VAL A 237 15.52 -0.48 -1.34
CA VAL A 237 16.18 -1.43 -2.24
C VAL A 237 15.17 -2.41 -2.83
N ARG A 238 15.13 -2.53 -4.15
CA ARG A 238 14.33 -3.55 -4.86
C ARG A 238 15.11 -4.86 -4.89
N VAL A 239 14.45 -5.95 -4.53
CA VAL A 239 15.03 -7.30 -4.48
C VAL A 239 14.27 -8.27 -5.39
N PRO A 240 14.87 -9.41 -5.81
CA PRO A 240 14.25 -10.37 -6.73
C PRO A 240 13.27 -11.31 -6.00
N VAL A 241 12.34 -10.72 -5.26
CA VAL A 241 11.26 -11.41 -4.55
C VAL A 241 9.95 -11.06 -5.24
N TYR A 242 9.08 -12.04 -5.47
CA TYR A 242 7.81 -11.82 -6.16
C TYR A 242 6.85 -10.96 -5.33
N TYR A 243 6.55 -11.39 -4.10
CA TYR A 243 5.59 -10.75 -3.20
C TYR A 243 6.15 -10.68 -1.78
N GLY A 244 5.69 -9.67 -1.03
CA GLY A 244 6.15 -9.43 0.34
C GLY A 244 7.35 -8.50 0.37
N HIS A 245 7.22 -7.40 1.11
CA HIS A 245 8.35 -6.55 1.44
C HIS A 245 8.98 -7.05 2.75
N SER A 246 10.24 -6.73 2.95
CA SER A 246 10.92 -6.98 4.22
C SER A 246 11.71 -5.75 4.61
N GLU A 247 11.92 -5.54 5.90
CA GLU A 247 12.59 -4.35 6.43
C GLU A 247 13.51 -4.74 7.58
N ALA A 248 14.76 -4.28 7.52
CA ALA A 248 15.66 -4.32 8.66
C ALA A 248 15.60 -2.97 9.37
N ILE A 249 15.06 -2.95 10.59
CA ILE A 249 14.75 -1.73 11.31
C ILE A 249 15.54 -1.67 12.62
N HIS A 250 16.20 -0.54 12.84
CA HIS A 250 16.82 -0.20 14.13
C HIS A 250 16.11 1.03 14.69
N VAL A 251 15.68 0.95 15.94
CA VAL A 251 14.97 2.04 16.62
C VAL A 251 15.71 2.52 17.86
N GLU A 252 15.75 3.83 18.05
CA GLU A 252 16.21 4.47 19.29
C GLU A 252 14.96 4.93 20.05
N THR A 253 14.74 4.42 21.26
CA THR A 253 13.55 4.71 22.07
C THR A 253 13.80 5.83 23.07
N LYS A 254 12.78 6.67 23.33
CA LYS A 254 12.89 7.79 24.29
C LYS A 254 13.03 7.31 25.74
N ARG A 255 12.44 6.15 26.06
CA ARG A 255 12.63 5.42 27.31
C ARG A 255 13.28 4.07 27.04
N LYS A 256 14.03 3.55 28.00
CA LYS A 256 14.60 2.20 27.91
C LYS A 256 13.48 1.18 27.72
N LEU A 257 13.59 0.38 26.66
CA LEU A 257 12.74 -0.77 26.39
C LEU A 257 13.64 -1.95 26.04
N THR A 258 13.48 -3.05 26.75
CA THR A 258 14.28 -4.26 26.50
C THR A 258 13.64 -5.11 25.40
N ALA A 259 14.44 -5.95 24.73
CA ALA A 259 13.92 -6.86 23.71
C ALA A 259 12.82 -7.81 24.23
N PRO A 260 12.91 -8.39 25.45
CA PRO A 260 11.81 -9.16 26.02
C PRO A 260 10.51 -8.36 26.20
N GLU A 261 10.58 -7.11 26.65
CA GLU A 261 9.39 -6.24 26.78
C GLU A 261 8.80 -5.92 25.41
N ALA A 262 9.64 -5.55 24.43
CA ALA A 262 9.21 -5.29 23.06
C ALA A 262 8.50 -6.50 22.44
N ARG A 263 9.02 -7.71 22.65
CA ARG A 263 8.39 -8.95 22.20
C ARG A 263 7.00 -9.17 22.80
N VAL A 264 6.82 -8.89 24.09
CA VAL A 264 5.50 -9.00 24.75
C VAL A 264 4.52 -8.03 24.11
N LEU A 265 4.94 -6.79 23.89
CA LEU A 265 4.12 -5.77 23.23
C LEU A 265 3.73 -6.18 21.81
N LEU A 266 4.68 -6.67 21.01
CA LEU A 266 4.44 -7.11 19.63
C LEU A 266 3.51 -8.32 19.56
N ARG A 267 3.66 -9.31 20.46
CA ARG A 267 2.77 -10.49 20.52
C ARG A 267 1.32 -10.13 20.87
N ALA A 268 1.10 -9.02 21.57
CA ALA A 268 -0.22 -8.53 21.92
C ALA A 268 -0.83 -7.59 20.86
N ALA A 269 -0.04 -7.12 19.90
CA ALA A 269 -0.49 -6.13 18.92
C ALA A 269 -1.34 -6.76 17.81
N ALA A 270 -2.46 -6.12 17.48
CA ALA A 270 -3.31 -6.53 16.37
C ALA A 270 -2.56 -6.37 15.04
N GLY A 271 -2.70 -7.33 14.14
CA GLY A 271 -2.03 -7.31 12.84
C GLY A 271 -0.52 -7.66 12.87
N VAL A 272 0.02 -8.03 14.03
CA VAL A 272 1.42 -8.43 14.20
C VAL A 272 1.51 -9.89 14.64
N THR A 273 2.33 -10.67 13.94
CA THR A 273 2.72 -12.03 14.35
C THR A 273 4.21 -12.04 14.59
N VAL A 274 4.63 -12.45 15.79
CA VAL A 274 6.05 -12.57 16.14
C VAL A 274 6.56 -13.93 15.73
N LEU A 275 7.55 -13.94 14.83
CA LEU A 275 8.32 -15.12 14.42
C LEU A 275 9.77 -14.91 14.84
N ASP A 276 10.15 -15.47 15.99
CA ASP A 276 11.43 -15.17 16.63
C ASP A 276 12.16 -16.40 17.16
N GLU A 277 11.87 -17.57 16.58
CA GLU A 277 12.58 -18.81 16.91
C GLU A 277 13.89 -18.90 16.10
N PRO A 278 15.06 -18.97 16.76
CA PRO A 278 16.35 -19.13 16.09
C PRO A 278 16.66 -20.58 15.70
N SER A 279 15.66 -21.47 15.68
CA SER A 279 15.80 -22.87 15.25
C SER A 279 15.33 -23.01 13.79
N PRO A 280 16.00 -23.81 12.96
CA PRO A 280 15.54 -24.10 11.60
C PRO A 280 14.16 -24.77 11.57
#